data_AF-A0A8J4PZQ6-F1
#
_entry.id   AF-A0A8J4PZQ6-F1
#
_cell.length_a   1.000
_cell.length_b   1.000
_cell.length_c   1.000
_cell.angle_alpha   90.00
_cell.angle_beta   90.00
_cell.angle_gamma   90.00
#
_symmetry.space_group_name_H-M   'P 1'
#
loop_
_entity.id
_entity.type
_entity.pdbx_description
1 polymer ?
#
loop_
_entity_poly.entity_id
_entity_poly.type
_entity_poly.pdbx_seq_one_letter_code
_entity_poly.pdbx_strand_id
1 'polypeptide(L)'
;MSIKKAAPVLNSSKEQKKLIIILEHATLETVKVRESYQLLNCDDHADILKKHKREASEGRPDITHQCLLALFDSPLNKAGMLQVFIRTTKNVLIEVHPQTRIPRTFQRFAGLMVQLLNKLSIRATNGPDKLFKVIKNPITDHIPPGCKIYATSFSAPKCVDLFEFVPEIFGYDCLPVAPVTAEEDRFSDIKSADGAIVRSAGEGYIEGQDKQDDEEEESKTNTKKDNNKKRKDAPPATTAIQQEKKKVKSDRVDPLNGLQTVAFVLGAMSTGALKIEYNHEEIAFSNYPLSAAGACFKLTTVFEKQWGIL
;
A
#
# COMPACT_ATOMS: atom_id res chain seq x y z
N MET A 1 44.07 -21.90 -15.90
CA MET A 1 43.38 -21.15 -14.83
C MET A 1 41.90 -21.18 -15.13
N SER A 2 41.04 -21.61 -14.19
CA SER A 2 39.59 -21.73 -14.43
C SER A 2 38.84 -20.78 -13.50
N ILE A 3 38.26 -19.73 -14.06
CA ILE A 3 37.55 -18.68 -13.30
C ILE A 3 36.22 -19.27 -12.81
N LYS A 4 36.07 -19.43 -11.49
CA LYS A 4 34.76 -19.72 -10.89
C LYS A 4 33.87 -18.49 -11.07
N LYS A 5 32.82 -18.59 -11.88
CA LYS A 5 31.73 -17.60 -11.86
C LYS A 5 31.12 -17.58 -10.47
N ALA A 6 30.94 -16.38 -9.90
CA ALA A 6 30.09 -16.22 -8.72
C ALA A 6 28.64 -16.60 -9.05
N ALA A 7 27.88 -17.05 -8.05
CA ALA A 7 26.45 -17.20 -8.19
C ALA A 7 25.80 -15.81 -8.42
N PRO A 8 24.74 -15.71 -9.24
CA PRO A 8 24.05 -14.44 -9.43
C PRO A 8 23.39 -14.00 -8.12
N VAL A 9 23.66 -12.76 -7.70
CA VAL A 9 22.93 -12.13 -6.60
C VAL A 9 21.47 -11.94 -7.04
N LEU A 10 20.53 -12.31 -6.17
CA LEU A 10 19.10 -12.16 -6.44
C LEU A 10 18.69 -10.69 -6.34
N ASN A 11 18.30 -10.08 -7.45
CA ASN A 11 17.63 -8.77 -7.47
C ASN A 11 16.21 -8.94 -6.89
N SER A 12 16.06 -8.75 -5.58
CA SER A 12 14.92 -9.13 -4.74
C SER A 12 13.67 -8.22 -4.85
N SER A 13 13.47 -7.54 -5.98
CA SER A 13 12.54 -6.39 -6.11
C SER A 13 11.32 -6.60 -7.02
N LYS A 14 10.88 -7.86 -7.25
CA LYS A 14 9.76 -8.16 -8.18
C LYS A 14 8.62 -9.06 -7.71
N GLU A 15 8.69 -9.70 -6.53
CA GLU A 15 7.67 -10.66 -6.07
C GLU A 15 7.19 -10.41 -4.61
N GLN A 16 7.26 -9.17 -4.13
CA GLN A 16 6.68 -8.81 -2.84
C GLN A 16 5.15 -8.77 -2.95
N LYS A 17 4.50 -9.74 -2.31
CA LYS A 17 3.04 -9.95 -2.32
C LYS A 17 2.33 -8.84 -1.54
N LYS A 18 1.08 -8.54 -1.93
CA LYS A 18 0.30 -7.45 -1.35
C LYS A 18 -1.18 -7.78 -1.22
N LEU A 19 -1.83 -7.15 -0.24
CA LEU A 19 -3.27 -6.93 -0.25
C LEU A 19 -3.55 -5.75 -1.18
N ILE A 20 -4.43 -5.92 -2.16
CA ILE A 20 -4.93 -4.83 -3.00
C ILE A 20 -6.27 -4.36 -2.44
N ILE A 21 -6.40 -3.07 -2.15
CA ILE A 21 -7.66 -2.45 -1.76
C ILE A 21 -8.12 -1.49 -2.87
N ILE A 22 -9.34 -1.67 -3.34
CA ILE A 22 -9.96 -0.86 -4.39
C ILE A 22 -11.13 -0.09 -3.76
N LEU A 23 -10.99 1.22 -3.62
CA LEU A 23 -12.03 2.12 -3.14
C LEU A 23 -12.88 2.58 -4.34
N GLU A 24 -13.97 1.88 -4.59
CA GLU A 24 -14.87 2.05 -5.76
C GLU A 24 -16.02 3.02 -5.43
N HIS A 25 -16.55 3.74 -6.43
CA HIS A 25 -17.56 4.79 -6.28
C HIS A 25 -17.17 5.95 -5.34
N ALA A 26 -15.87 6.24 -5.25
CA ALA A 26 -15.37 7.35 -4.42
C ALA A 26 -15.89 8.71 -4.92
N THR A 27 -16.52 9.50 -4.04
CA THR A 27 -17.09 10.81 -4.38
C THR A 27 -16.02 11.91 -4.40
N LEU A 28 -15.03 11.79 -5.28
CA LEU A 28 -13.98 12.80 -5.49
C LEU A 28 -14.27 13.58 -6.79
N GLU A 29 -14.79 14.80 -6.62
CA GLU A 29 -15.20 15.70 -7.70
C GLU A 29 -14.78 17.14 -7.37
N THR A 30 -14.28 17.89 -8.36
CA THR A 30 -14.04 19.33 -8.21
C THR A 30 -15.25 20.16 -8.66
N VAL A 31 -15.51 21.26 -7.95
CA VAL A 31 -16.51 22.29 -8.30
C VAL A 31 -15.84 23.67 -8.29
N LYS A 32 -16.26 24.59 -9.18
CA LYS A 32 -15.79 25.99 -9.16
C LYS A 32 -16.67 26.81 -8.20
N VAL A 33 -16.05 27.43 -7.21
CA VAL A 33 -16.68 28.28 -6.18
C VAL A 33 -16.06 29.67 -6.26
N ARG A 34 -16.83 30.66 -6.73
CA ARG A 34 -16.33 32.00 -7.08
C ARG A 34 -15.16 31.87 -8.07
N GLU A 35 -13.94 32.17 -7.66
CA GLU A 35 -12.73 32.07 -8.49
C GLU A 35 -11.94 30.76 -8.29
N SER A 36 -12.11 30.05 -7.19
CA SER A 36 -11.31 28.86 -6.85
C SER A 36 -12.01 27.55 -7.21
N TYR A 37 -11.23 26.47 -7.32
CA TYR A 37 -11.74 25.11 -7.36
C TYR A 37 -11.67 24.49 -5.98
N GLN A 38 -12.75 23.83 -5.56
CA GLN A 38 -12.88 23.15 -4.28
C GLN A 38 -13.36 21.71 -4.51
N LEU A 39 -13.15 20.83 -3.53
CA LEU A 39 -13.66 19.46 -3.59
C LEU A 39 -15.14 19.47 -3.16
N LEU A 40 -16.01 18.83 -3.94
CA LEU A 40 -17.45 18.77 -3.67
C LEU A 40 -17.71 18.09 -2.31
N ASN A 41 -18.35 18.83 -1.40
CA ASN A 41 -18.69 18.41 -0.05
C ASN A 41 -20.15 18.78 0.26
N CYS A 42 -20.90 17.93 0.95
CA CYS A 42 -22.31 18.17 1.28
C CYS A 42 -22.52 19.40 2.16
N ASP A 43 -21.59 19.66 3.08
CA ASP A 43 -21.71 20.73 4.06
C ASP A 43 -21.41 22.09 3.42
N ASP A 44 -20.24 22.22 2.78
CA ASP A 44 -19.78 23.49 2.19
C ASP A 44 -20.52 23.87 0.89
N HIS A 45 -21.10 22.89 0.18
CA HIS A 45 -21.65 23.08 -1.18
C HIS A 45 -23.13 22.68 -1.34
N ALA A 46 -23.89 22.62 -0.25
CA ALA A 46 -25.30 22.21 -0.23
C ALA A 46 -26.17 22.90 -1.31
N ASP A 47 -25.98 24.19 -1.54
CA ASP A 47 -26.78 24.94 -2.52
C ASP A 47 -26.36 24.68 -3.98
N ILE A 48 -25.11 24.27 -4.23
CA ILE A 48 -24.66 23.81 -5.55
C ILE A 48 -25.29 22.44 -5.86
N LEU A 49 -25.33 21.53 -4.88
CA LEU A 49 -25.99 20.23 -5.01
C LEU A 49 -27.48 20.42 -5.34
N LYS A 50 -28.21 21.23 -4.55
CA LYS A 50 -29.62 21.58 -4.82
C LYS A 50 -29.81 22.18 -6.22
N LYS A 51 -28.99 23.16 -6.62
CA LYS A 51 -29.05 23.81 -7.94
C LYS A 51 -28.89 22.83 -9.10
N HIS A 52 -28.07 21.80 -8.92
CA HIS A 52 -27.84 20.75 -9.92
C HIS A 52 -28.76 19.52 -9.76
N LYS A 53 -29.74 19.55 -8.83
CA LYS A 53 -30.64 18.43 -8.49
C LYS A 53 -29.90 17.15 -8.09
N ARG A 54 -28.85 17.31 -7.28
CA ARG A 54 -27.99 16.23 -6.77
C ARG A 54 -28.21 16.03 -5.28
N GLU A 55 -28.05 14.78 -4.84
CA GLU A 55 -28.28 14.42 -3.44
C GLU A 55 -27.07 14.70 -2.55
N ALA A 56 -27.32 14.96 -1.26
CA ALA A 56 -26.26 15.21 -0.28
C ALA A 56 -25.29 14.02 -0.15
N SER A 57 -25.77 12.79 -0.38
CA SER A 57 -24.97 11.55 -0.38
C SER A 57 -23.89 11.50 -1.46
N GLU A 58 -24.00 12.31 -2.53
CA GLU A 58 -23.00 12.39 -3.60
C GLU A 58 -21.79 13.27 -3.24
N GLY A 59 -21.89 14.10 -2.20
CA GLY A 59 -20.84 15.03 -1.76
C GLY A 59 -20.12 14.55 -0.50
N ARG A 60 -19.66 13.29 -0.44
CA ARG A 60 -19.11 12.66 0.78
C ARG A 60 -17.64 12.19 0.68
N PRO A 61 -16.71 13.06 0.24
CA PRO A 61 -15.29 12.72 0.09
C PRO A 61 -14.58 12.37 1.41
N ASP A 62 -15.16 12.77 2.55
CA ASP A 62 -14.72 12.39 3.90
C ASP A 62 -14.69 10.87 4.11
N ILE A 63 -15.57 10.12 3.45
CA ILE A 63 -15.58 8.65 3.51
C ILE A 63 -14.30 8.10 2.89
N THR A 64 -13.90 8.61 1.72
CA THR A 64 -12.64 8.23 1.07
C THR A 64 -11.43 8.67 1.90
N HIS A 65 -11.49 9.87 2.51
CA HIS A 65 -10.45 10.36 3.42
C HIS A 65 -10.24 9.44 4.62
N GLN A 66 -11.31 9.04 5.31
CA GLN A 66 -11.27 8.14 6.46
C GLN A 66 -10.78 6.73 6.07
N CYS A 67 -11.18 6.20 4.92
CA CYS A 67 -10.66 4.93 4.41
C CYS A 67 -9.14 5.00 4.19
N LEU A 68 -8.64 6.05 3.55
CA LEU A 68 -7.21 6.24 3.32
C LEU A 68 -6.44 6.41 4.63
N LEU A 69 -6.99 7.11 5.63
CA LEU A 69 -6.36 7.20 6.96
C LEU A 69 -6.25 5.83 7.64
N ALA A 70 -7.31 5.02 7.62
CA ALA A 70 -7.28 3.67 8.20
C ALA A 70 -6.30 2.73 7.46
N LEU A 71 -6.31 2.79 6.12
CA LEU A 71 -5.44 1.95 5.27
C LEU A 71 -3.96 2.31 5.42
N PHE A 72 -3.59 3.59 5.39
CA PHE A 72 -2.18 3.99 5.37
C PHE A 72 -1.50 3.97 6.75
N ASP A 73 -2.28 3.99 7.83
CA ASP A 73 -1.77 3.82 9.20
C ASP A 73 -1.53 2.37 9.61
N SER A 74 -2.09 1.41 8.87
CA SER A 74 -1.97 -0.02 9.15
C SER A 74 -0.49 -0.48 9.22
N PRO A 75 -0.11 -1.32 10.20
CA PRO A 75 1.11 -2.14 10.13
C PRO A 75 1.31 -2.80 8.74
N LEU A 76 0.22 -3.26 8.10
CA LEU A 76 0.23 -3.82 6.75
C LEU A 76 0.84 -2.89 5.68
N ASN A 77 0.49 -1.60 5.71
CA ASN A 77 1.05 -0.59 4.80
C ASN A 77 2.51 -0.27 5.14
N LYS A 78 2.84 -0.17 6.44
CA LYS A 78 4.21 0.08 6.92
C LYS A 78 5.17 -1.05 6.53
N ALA A 79 4.68 -2.29 6.47
CA ALA A 79 5.42 -3.46 5.97
C ALA A 79 5.51 -3.55 4.43
N GLY A 80 4.95 -2.57 3.69
CA GLY A 80 4.97 -2.53 2.22
C GLY A 80 4.01 -3.51 1.53
N MET A 81 3.20 -4.26 2.30
CA MET A 81 2.31 -5.32 1.82
C MET A 81 0.88 -4.83 1.50
N LEU A 82 0.70 -3.52 1.35
CA LEU A 82 -0.56 -2.91 0.88
C LEU A 82 -0.36 -2.22 -0.48
N GLN A 83 -1.41 -2.25 -1.30
CA GLN A 83 -1.57 -1.40 -2.49
C GLN A 83 -2.98 -0.84 -2.49
N VAL A 84 -3.14 0.47 -2.70
CA VAL A 84 -4.46 1.13 -2.72
C VAL A 84 -4.73 1.79 -4.06
N PHE A 85 -5.91 1.51 -4.61
CA PHE A 85 -6.49 2.20 -5.76
C PHE A 85 -7.80 2.86 -5.36
N ILE A 86 -8.17 3.94 -6.06
CA ILE A 86 -9.43 4.66 -5.89
C ILE A 86 -10.06 4.84 -7.26
N ARG A 87 -11.29 4.37 -7.45
CA ARG A 87 -12.10 4.61 -8.66
C ARG A 87 -13.26 5.53 -8.31
N THR A 88 -13.25 6.74 -8.87
CA THR A 88 -14.26 7.75 -8.54
C THR A 88 -15.59 7.49 -9.23
N THR A 89 -16.67 8.11 -8.75
CA THR A 89 -17.98 8.12 -9.42
C THR A 89 -17.94 8.68 -10.85
N LYS A 90 -16.92 9.49 -11.18
CA LYS A 90 -16.63 9.99 -12.53
C LYS A 90 -15.67 9.08 -13.34
N ASN A 91 -15.51 7.82 -12.93
CA ASN A 91 -14.64 6.83 -13.57
C ASN A 91 -13.16 7.27 -13.66
N VAL A 92 -12.69 8.13 -12.75
CA VAL A 92 -11.25 8.47 -12.66
C VAL A 92 -10.58 7.42 -11.78
N LEU A 93 -9.58 6.73 -12.31
CA LEU A 93 -8.81 5.73 -11.56
C LEU A 93 -7.51 6.35 -11.04
N ILE A 94 -7.27 6.19 -9.74
CA ILE A 94 -6.13 6.77 -9.01
C ILE A 94 -5.35 5.65 -8.33
N GLU A 95 -4.04 5.62 -8.58
CA GLU A 95 -3.06 4.85 -7.84
C GLU A 95 -2.49 5.70 -6.69
N VAL A 96 -2.40 5.12 -5.49
CA VAL A 96 -1.78 5.75 -4.32
C VAL A 96 -0.53 4.97 -3.93
N HIS A 97 0.61 5.65 -3.85
CA HIS A 97 1.90 5.04 -3.52
C HIS A 97 1.99 4.72 -2.02
N PRO A 98 2.45 3.53 -1.57
CA PRO A 98 2.41 3.13 -0.14
C PRO A 98 3.10 4.10 0.84
N GLN A 99 4.15 4.80 0.40
CA GLN A 99 4.87 5.81 1.22
C GLN A 99 4.09 7.13 1.40
N THR A 100 2.88 7.28 0.84
CA THR A 100 2.13 8.53 0.84
C THR A 100 1.56 8.85 2.22
N ARG A 101 2.06 9.93 2.84
CA ARG A 101 1.49 10.45 4.08
C ARG A 101 0.17 11.20 3.81
N ILE A 102 -0.96 10.52 4.03
CA ILE A 102 -2.31 11.10 3.91
C ILE A 102 -2.48 12.29 4.89
N PRO A 103 -2.94 13.47 4.45
CA PRO A 103 -3.18 14.60 5.35
C PRO A 103 -4.23 14.27 6.41
N ARG A 104 -3.96 14.57 7.69
CA ARG A 104 -4.88 14.25 8.80
C ARG A 104 -6.14 15.12 8.85
N THR A 105 -6.04 16.38 8.43
CA THR A 105 -7.18 17.31 8.41
C THR A 105 -7.87 17.28 7.04
N PHE A 106 -9.20 17.15 7.04
CA PHE A 106 -9.99 17.01 5.81
C PHE A 106 -9.73 18.14 4.80
N GLN A 107 -9.64 19.40 5.24
CA GLN A 107 -9.39 20.54 4.34
C GLN A 107 -8.06 20.45 3.58
N ARG A 108 -7.00 19.88 4.19
CA ARG A 108 -5.73 19.61 3.48
C ARG A 108 -5.85 18.44 2.50
N PHE A 109 -6.63 17.42 2.84
CA PHE A 109 -6.96 16.34 1.90
C PHE A 109 -7.78 16.85 0.71
N ALA A 110 -8.77 17.72 0.95
CA ALA A 110 -9.60 18.32 -0.09
C ALA A 110 -8.76 19.13 -1.10
N GLY A 111 -7.91 20.04 -0.62
CA GLY A 111 -6.97 20.79 -1.49
C GLY A 111 -6.00 19.88 -2.26
N LEU A 112 -5.52 18.81 -1.62
CA LEU A 112 -4.67 17.80 -2.27
C LEU A 112 -5.43 17.05 -3.39
N MET A 113 -6.69 16.68 -3.18
CA MET A 113 -7.51 16.01 -4.21
C MET A 113 -7.89 16.95 -5.36
N VAL A 114 -8.15 18.24 -5.09
CA VAL A 114 -8.29 19.26 -6.16
C VAL A 114 -7.00 19.35 -6.99
N GLN A 115 -5.83 19.39 -6.34
CA GLN A 115 -4.55 19.38 -7.04
C GLN A 115 -4.36 18.09 -7.87
N LEU A 116 -4.72 16.93 -7.35
CA LEU A 116 -4.62 15.65 -8.05
C LEU A 116 -5.47 15.61 -9.32
N LEU A 117 -6.76 15.99 -9.21
CA LEU A 117 -7.68 15.96 -10.33
C LEU A 117 -7.30 16.99 -11.41
N ASN A 118 -6.71 18.13 -11.03
CA ASN A 118 -6.25 19.15 -11.97
C ASN A 118 -4.87 18.85 -12.62
N LYS A 119 -3.92 18.24 -11.88
CA LYS A 119 -2.54 17.97 -12.37
C LYS A 119 -2.31 16.52 -12.81
N LEU A 120 -3.30 15.63 -12.66
CA LEU A 120 -3.27 14.18 -12.90
C LEU A 120 -2.20 13.38 -12.12
N SER A 121 -1.32 14.04 -11.36
CA SER A 121 -0.43 13.40 -10.41
C SER A 121 0.11 14.41 -9.39
N ILE A 122 0.48 13.92 -8.21
CA ILE A 122 1.19 14.65 -7.16
C ILE A 122 2.53 13.98 -6.95
N ARG A 123 3.61 14.78 -6.87
CA ARG A 123 4.95 14.28 -6.52
C ARG A 123 5.26 14.49 -5.04
N ALA A 124 6.25 13.77 -4.53
CA ALA A 124 6.89 14.15 -3.27
C ALA A 124 7.51 15.56 -3.39
N THR A 125 7.64 16.27 -2.27
CA THR A 125 8.47 17.48 -2.19
C THR A 125 9.94 17.13 -2.42
N ASN A 126 10.41 16.08 -1.74
CA ASN A 126 11.82 15.70 -1.64
C ASN A 126 12.15 14.50 -2.56
N GLY A 127 11.63 14.47 -3.79
CA GLY A 127 11.94 13.40 -4.75
C GLY A 127 11.11 13.41 -6.04
N PRO A 128 11.52 12.65 -7.06
CA PRO A 128 10.82 12.56 -8.34
C PRO A 128 9.50 11.77 -8.27
N ASP A 129 9.32 10.96 -7.23
CA ASP A 129 8.25 9.96 -7.11
C ASP A 129 6.85 10.57 -7.17
N LYS A 130 5.92 9.84 -7.79
CA LYS A 130 4.49 10.21 -7.82
C LYS A 130 3.78 9.52 -6.67
N LEU A 131 3.39 10.29 -5.65
CA LEU A 131 2.66 9.81 -4.47
C LEU A 131 1.19 9.51 -4.79
N PHE A 132 0.57 10.35 -5.61
CA PHE A 132 -0.72 10.06 -6.24
C PHE A 132 -0.58 10.17 -7.76
N LYS A 133 -1.25 9.28 -8.49
CA LYS A 133 -1.16 9.19 -9.96
C LYS A 133 -2.50 8.76 -10.53
N VAL A 134 -3.11 9.58 -11.38
CA VAL A 134 -4.23 9.15 -12.22
C VAL A 134 -3.69 8.16 -13.25
N ILE A 135 -4.35 7.02 -13.36
CA ILE A 135 -4.01 5.91 -14.26
C ILE A 135 -5.18 5.63 -15.22
N LYS A 136 -4.89 4.88 -16.29
CA LYS A 136 -5.92 4.50 -17.28
C LYS A 136 -6.79 3.38 -16.72
N ASN A 137 -8.09 3.45 -16.97
CA ASN A 137 -9.00 2.30 -16.85
C ASN A 137 -8.70 1.26 -17.95
N PRO A 138 -9.10 -0.01 -17.76
CA PRO A 138 -9.74 -0.59 -16.57
C PRO A 138 -8.75 -0.85 -15.42
N ILE A 139 -9.27 -1.06 -14.20
CA ILE A 139 -8.45 -1.43 -13.02
C ILE A 139 -7.81 -2.82 -13.18
N THR A 140 -8.41 -3.72 -13.94
CA THR A 140 -7.89 -5.08 -14.23
C THR A 140 -6.47 -5.07 -14.80
N ASP A 141 -6.10 -4.04 -15.56
CA ASP A 141 -4.78 -3.91 -16.20
C ASP A 141 -3.64 -3.64 -15.19
N HIS A 142 -3.99 -3.26 -13.95
CA HIS A 142 -3.05 -2.94 -12.87
C HIS A 142 -3.08 -3.97 -11.73
N ILE A 143 -3.96 -4.98 -11.83
CA ILE A 143 -4.05 -6.11 -10.90
C ILE A 143 -3.16 -7.26 -11.45
N PRO A 144 -2.33 -7.91 -10.63
CA PRO A 144 -1.53 -9.05 -11.07
C PRO A 144 -2.38 -10.22 -11.61
N PRO A 145 -1.91 -10.96 -12.62
CA PRO A 145 -2.62 -12.12 -13.16
C PRO A 145 -2.81 -13.20 -12.09
N GLY A 146 -3.96 -13.86 -12.10
CA GLY A 146 -4.31 -14.87 -11.10
C GLY A 146 -4.77 -14.32 -9.74
N CYS A 147 -4.90 -13.00 -9.59
CA CYS A 147 -5.49 -12.38 -8.41
C CYS A 147 -7.01 -12.71 -8.29
N LYS A 148 -7.47 -13.16 -7.11
CA LYS A 148 -8.90 -13.21 -6.80
C LYS A 148 -9.39 -11.84 -6.35
N ILE A 149 -10.61 -11.50 -6.75
CA ILE A 149 -11.25 -10.21 -6.48
C ILE A 149 -12.53 -10.45 -5.68
N TYR A 150 -12.59 -9.91 -4.46
CA TYR A 150 -13.76 -9.98 -3.59
C TYR A 150 -14.42 -8.61 -3.48
N ALA A 151 -15.66 -8.51 -3.93
CA ALA A 151 -16.50 -7.33 -3.71
C ALA A 151 -17.13 -7.41 -2.32
N THR A 152 -17.00 -6.35 -1.53
CA THR A 152 -17.54 -6.33 -0.16
C THR A 152 -18.88 -5.59 -0.12
N SER A 153 -19.89 -6.23 0.44
CA SER A 153 -21.27 -5.78 0.41
C SER A 153 -22.05 -6.33 1.60
N PHE A 154 -22.87 -5.50 2.24
CA PHE A 154 -23.74 -5.95 3.34
C PHE A 154 -24.88 -6.88 2.84
N SER A 155 -25.27 -6.75 1.58
CA SER A 155 -26.37 -7.52 0.97
C SER A 155 -25.91 -8.80 0.27
N ALA A 156 -24.62 -9.15 0.36
CA ALA A 156 -24.04 -10.30 -0.31
C ALA A 156 -24.65 -11.62 0.21
N PRO A 157 -24.83 -12.64 -0.66
CA PRO A 157 -25.43 -13.92 -0.26
C PRO A 157 -24.52 -14.78 0.62
N LYS A 158 -23.19 -14.58 0.58
CA LYS A 158 -22.20 -15.29 1.42
C LYS A 158 -21.67 -14.35 2.51
N CYS A 159 -22.10 -14.56 3.76
CA CYS A 159 -21.46 -13.96 4.92
C CYS A 159 -20.36 -14.89 5.46
N VAL A 160 -19.17 -14.35 5.78
CA VAL A 160 -18.00 -15.12 6.22
C VAL A 160 -17.35 -14.51 7.47
N ASP A 161 -16.74 -15.34 8.32
CA ASP A 161 -15.72 -14.83 9.25
C ASP A 161 -14.39 -14.69 8.49
N LEU A 162 -13.82 -13.49 8.49
CA LEU A 162 -12.54 -13.21 7.84
C LEU A 162 -11.40 -14.05 8.45
N PHE A 163 -11.45 -14.39 9.74
CA PHE A 163 -10.39 -15.16 10.40
C PHE A 163 -10.33 -16.63 9.97
N GLU A 164 -11.42 -17.17 9.40
CA GLU A 164 -11.46 -18.52 8.80
C GLU A 164 -11.29 -18.43 7.28
N PHE A 165 -11.98 -17.48 6.65
CA PHE A 165 -12.00 -17.29 5.20
C PHE A 165 -10.66 -16.84 4.62
N VAL A 166 -9.88 -16.00 5.33
CA VAL A 166 -8.56 -15.58 4.83
C VAL A 166 -7.57 -16.77 4.76
N PRO A 167 -7.42 -17.61 5.81
CA PRO A 167 -6.74 -18.90 5.68
C PRO A 167 -7.26 -19.80 4.56
N GLU A 168 -8.59 -19.90 4.37
CA GLU A 168 -9.22 -20.67 3.28
C GLU A 168 -8.74 -20.20 1.88
N ILE A 169 -8.71 -18.88 1.64
CA ILE A 169 -8.23 -18.29 0.37
C ILE A 169 -6.79 -18.68 0.09
N PHE A 170 -5.95 -18.68 1.12
CA PHE A 170 -4.50 -18.91 1.03
C PHE A 170 -4.11 -20.39 1.07
N GLY A 171 -4.94 -21.26 1.63
CA GLY A 171 -4.63 -22.67 1.85
C GLY A 171 -3.56 -22.92 2.92
N TYR A 172 -3.31 -21.95 3.81
CA TYR A 172 -2.37 -22.08 4.93
C TYR A 172 -2.79 -21.19 6.13
N ASP A 173 -2.47 -21.64 7.36
CA ASP A 173 -2.80 -20.95 8.62
C ASP A 173 -2.03 -19.63 8.82
N CYS A 174 -2.44 -18.80 9.77
CA CYS A 174 -1.76 -17.55 10.07
C CYS A 174 -0.24 -17.74 10.33
N LEU A 175 0.60 -16.96 9.64
CA LEU A 175 2.05 -17.04 9.80
C LEU A 175 2.49 -16.66 11.23
N PRO A 176 3.54 -17.30 11.77
CA PRO A 176 4.03 -16.99 13.11
C PRO A 176 4.56 -15.56 13.16
N VAL A 177 4.14 -14.80 14.17
CA VAL A 177 4.69 -13.47 14.45
C VAL A 177 6.16 -13.61 14.81
N ALA A 178 7.03 -13.03 13.99
CA ALA A 178 8.45 -12.92 14.31
C ALA A 178 8.64 -11.71 15.25
N PRO A 179 9.06 -11.91 16.53
CA PRO A 179 9.27 -10.78 17.44
C PRO A 179 10.35 -9.84 16.91
N VAL A 180 10.22 -8.55 17.26
CA VAL A 180 11.22 -7.51 16.95
C VAL A 180 12.42 -7.67 17.88
N THR A 181 13.26 -8.65 17.58
CA THR A 181 14.55 -8.88 18.24
C THR A 181 15.54 -7.78 17.85
N ALA A 182 16.00 -6.99 18.81
CA ALA A 182 16.86 -5.81 18.61
C ALA A 182 18.26 -6.10 18.02
N GLU A 183 18.57 -7.35 17.69
CA GLU A 183 19.83 -7.79 17.08
C GLU A 183 19.69 -8.14 15.59
N GLU A 184 18.46 -8.19 15.06
CA GLU A 184 18.20 -8.31 13.62
C GLU A 184 17.37 -7.13 13.11
N ASP A 185 18.06 -6.07 12.68
CA ASP A 185 17.49 -5.02 11.84
C ASP A 185 17.16 -5.59 10.43
N ARG A 186 16.11 -6.43 10.34
CA ARG A 186 15.58 -6.92 9.06
C ARG A 186 15.00 -5.79 8.19
N PHE A 187 14.88 -4.58 8.73
CA PHE A 187 14.64 -3.34 7.98
C PHE A 187 15.92 -2.68 7.42
N SER A 188 17.12 -2.98 7.95
CA SER A 188 18.39 -2.46 7.40
C SER A 188 18.89 -3.21 6.16
N ASP A 189 18.42 -4.45 5.96
CA ASP A 189 18.60 -5.22 4.72
C ASP A 189 17.51 -4.95 3.68
N ILE A 190 16.37 -4.35 4.08
CA ILE A 190 15.51 -3.59 3.15
C ILE A 190 16.13 -2.20 2.90
N LYS A 191 17.37 -2.22 2.41
CA LYS A 191 17.93 -1.10 1.65
C LYS A 191 17.17 -0.98 0.35
N SER A 192 16.06 -0.23 0.40
CA SER A 192 15.61 0.55 -0.74
C SER A 192 16.82 1.25 -1.35
N ALA A 193 16.90 1.29 -2.68
CA ALA A 193 18.11 1.74 -3.39
C ALA A 193 18.56 3.16 -2.99
N ASP A 194 17.62 3.99 -2.52
CA ASP A 194 17.85 5.24 -1.83
C ASP A 194 17.22 5.20 -0.42
N GLY A 195 17.86 5.86 0.55
CA GLY A 195 17.38 5.95 1.94
C GLY A 195 16.04 6.71 2.04
N ALA A 196 14.95 5.98 2.24
CA ALA A 196 13.59 6.52 2.16
C ALA A 196 13.12 7.21 3.46
N ILE A 197 13.53 8.46 3.66
CA ILE A 197 12.88 9.40 4.59
C ILE A 197 11.37 9.47 4.25
N VAL A 198 10.49 9.46 5.25
CA VAL A 198 9.02 9.53 5.07
C VAL A 198 8.62 10.80 4.30
N ARG A 199 8.06 10.65 3.10
CA ARG A 199 7.84 11.76 2.15
C ARG A 199 6.45 12.39 2.34
N SER A 200 6.42 13.59 2.93
CA SER A 200 5.19 14.36 3.15
C SER A 200 4.72 15.01 1.84
N ALA A 201 3.44 14.87 1.51
CA ALA A 201 2.82 15.53 0.35
C ALA A 201 2.22 16.91 0.68
N GLY A 202 2.32 17.36 1.94
CA GLY A 202 1.39 18.33 2.53
C GLY A 202 1.98 19.58 3.18
N GLU A 203 3.27 19.87 2.99
CA GLU A 203 3.91 21.09 3.51
C GLU A 203 3.91 22.29 2.52
N GLY A 204 3.48 22.10 1.27
CA GLY A 204 3.52 23.14 0.22
C GLY A 204 2.41 24.20 0.26
N TYR A 205 1.75 24.43 1.39
CA TYR A 205 0.75 25.48 1.58
C TYR A 205 1.07 26.28 2.84
N ILE A 206 1.74 27.41 2.64
CA ILE A 206 2.00 28.46 3.63
C ILE A 206 1.45 29.76 3.06
N GLU A 207 0.62 30.46 3.83
CA GLU A 207 0.12 31.78 3.48
C GLU A 207 1.26 32.80 3.64
N GLY A 208 1.50 33.62 2.60
CA GLY A 208 2.85 34.04 2.25
C GLY A 208 3.51 35.10 3.15
N GLN A 209 4.84 34.99 3.29
CA GLN A 209 5.75 36.11 3.53
C GLN A 209 7.15 35.79 2.96
N ASP A 210 8.02 36.80 2.94
CA ASP A 210 9.14 36.91 1.99
C ASP A 210 10.41 36.10 2.31
N LYS A 211 11.33 36.10 1.33
CA LYS A 211 12.64 35.43 1.39
C LYS A 211 13.58 36.02 2.45
N GLN A 212 14.46 35.18 2.98
CA GLN A 212 15.89 35.51 3.00
C GLN A 212 16.74 34.22 2.92
N ASP A 213 18.02 34.37 2.59
CA ASP A 213 18.83 33.36 1.92
C ASP A 213 19.73 32.53 2.88
N ASP A 214 20.20 31.37 2.40
CA ASP A 214 21.12 30.47 3.11
C ASP A 214 22.58 30.95 3.09
N GLU A 215 23.35 30.69 4.16
CA GLU A 215 24.81 30.59 4.11
C GLU A 215 25.29 29.30 4.79
N GLU A 216 26.17 28.54 4.13
CA GLU A 216 26.81 27.32 4.63
C GLU A 216 28.15 27.65 5.30
N GLU A 217 28.61 26.82 6.26
CA GLU A 217 30.07 26.67 6.46
C GLU A 217 30.46 25.24 6.88
N GLU A 218 31.28 24.57 6.05
CA GLU A 218 31.99 23.35 6.42
C GLU A 218 33.23 23.67 7.27
N SER A 219 33.58 22.79 8.22
CA SER A 219 34.99 22.62 8.61
C SER A 219 35.41 21.15 8.71
N LYS A 220 36.68 20.90 8.35
CA LYS A 220 37.26 19.58 8.06
C LYS A 220 38.31 19.24 9.13
N THR A 221 38.61 17.94 9.37
CA THR A 221 39.98 17.34 9.19
C THR A 221 40.19 15.93 9.81
N ASN A 222 40.87 15.04 9.06
CA ASN A 222 42.10 14.25 9.38
C ASN A 222 42.37 13.68 10.81
N THR A 223 43.03 12.53 11.05
CA THR A 223 43.82 11.60 10.19
C THR A 223 44.19 10.25 10.87
N LYS A 224 44.49 9.22 10.04
CA LYS A 224 45.51 8.13 10.18
C LYS A 224 45.73 7.35 11.50
N LYS A 225 45.67 5.99 11.39
CA LYS A 225 46.70 4.96 11.73
C LYS A 225 46.03 3.58 11.90
N ASP A 226 46.69 2.42 11.95
CA ASP A 226 47.76 1.82 11.12
C ASP A 226 48.07 0.38 11.64
N ASN A 227 48.48 -0.54 10.75
CA ASN A 227 49.28 -1.77 11.03
C ASN A 227 48.77 -2.98 11.87
N ASN A 228 48.15 -3.95 11.19
CA ASN A 228 48.79 -5.21 10.70
C ASN A 228 49.65 -6.10 11.66
N LYS A 229 49.18 -7.34 11.92
CA LYS A 229 49.94 -8.64 12.08
C LYS A 229 48.95 -9.79 12.44
N LYS A 230 49.20 -11.11 12.30
CA LYS A 230 49.87 -11.97 11.28
C LYS A 230 49.80 -13.44 11.74
N ARG A 231 49.70 -14.43 10.80
CA ARG A 231 50.10 -15.87 10.94
C ARG A 231 49.19 -16.75 11.86
N LYS A 232 49.10 -18.10 11.74
CA LYS A 232 49.66 -19.09 10.77
C LYS A 232 48.95 -20.48 10.83
N ASP A 233 49.09 -21.25 9.73
CA ASP A 233 49.16 -22.73 9.59
C ASP A 233 48.01 -23.69 10.02
N ALA A 234 48.00 -24.89 9.41
CA ALA A 234 47.05 -26.03 9.51
C ALA A 234 47.66 -27.28 8.81
N PRO A 235 47.01 -28.47 8.68
CA PRO A 235 45.79 -29.00 9.31
C PRO A 235 46.13 -30.16 10.30
N PRO A 236 46.01 -31.52 10.10
CA PRO A 236 45.45 -32.37 9.02
C PRO A 236 44.36 -33.42 9.41
N ALA A 237 43.64 -33.89 8.37
CA ALA A 237 43.00 -35.20 8.11
C ALA A 237 42.50 -36.18 9.22
N THR A 238 41.28 -36.71 9.00
CA THR A 238 40.93 -38.15 9.05
C THR A 238 39.69 -38.42 8.16
N THR A 239 39.57 -39.62 7.59
CA THR A 239 38.57 -40.00 6.55
C THR A 239 37.47 -40.90 7.10
N ALA A 240 36.19 -40.69 6.73
CA ALA A 240 35.14 -41.70 6.89
C ALA A 240 33.92 -41.55 5.94
N ILE A 241 33.59 -42.66 5.26
CA ILE A 241 32.26 -43.13 4.85
C ILE A 241 31.42 -42.29 3.84
N GLN A 242 31.13 -42.93 2.71
CA GLN A 242 30.09 -42.55 1.75
C GLN A 242 28.73 -43.13 2.17
N GLN A 243 27.61 -42.46 1.88
CA GLN A 243 26.30 -43.11 1.78
C GLN A 243 25.52 -42.57 0.57
N GLU A 244 25.26 -43.44 -0.40
CA GLU A 244 24.42 -43.12 -1.56
C GLU A 244 22.95 -43.10 -1.16
N LYS A 245 22.33 -41.91 -1.12
CA LYS A 245 20.87 -41.80 -1.10
C LYS A 245 20.35 -41.61 -2.52
N LYS A 246 19.63 -42.63 -3.02
CA LYS A 246 18.91 -42.59 -4.30
C LYS A 246 18.10 -41.30 -4.39
N LYS A 247 18.39 -40.48 -5.39
CA LYS A 247 17.73 -39.20 -5.61
C LYS A 247 16.37 -39.44 -6.27
N VAL A 248 15.41 -39.87 -5.47
CA VAL A 248 13.98 -39.79 -5.83
C VAL A 248 13.73 -38.34 -6.26
N LYS A 249 13.15 -38.14 -7.44
CA LYS A 249 12.54 -36.86 -7.77
C LYS A 249 11.32 -36.72 -6.87
N SER A 250 11.47 -36.04 -5.73
CA SER A 250 10.33 -35.36 -5.16
C SER A 250 9.93 -34.28 -6.16
N ASP A 251 8.73 -34.43 -6.72
CA ASP A 251 8.07 -33.28 -7.31
C ASP A 251 7.99 -32.22 -6.22
N ARG A 252 8.45 -31.01 -6.55
CA ARG A 252 8.48 -29.91 -5.60
C ARG A 252 7.06 -29.43 -5.39
N VAL A 253 6.38 -30.02 -4.41
CA VAL A 253 5.28 -29.36 -3.71
C VAL A 253 5.82 -28.02 -3.26
N ASP A 254 5.32 -26.93 -3.84
CA ASP A 254 5.70 -25.58 -3.48
C ASP A 254 5.32 -25.37 -2.00
N PRO A 255 6.26 -25.11 -1.08
CA PRO A 255 6.01 -25.04 0.37
C PRO A 255 5.16 -23.81 0.79
N LEU A 256 4.52 -23.19 -0.19
CA LEU A 256 3.92 -21.87 -0.22
C LEU A 256 2.70 -21.83 -1.17
N ASN A 257 2.35 -22.96 -1.80
CA ASN A 257 1.14 -23.21 -2.60
C ASN A 257 0.71 -22.09 -3.56
N GLY A 258 1.67 -21.39 -4.18
CA GLY A 258 1.41 -20.35 -5.19
C GLY A 258 0.78 -19.06 -4.67
N LEU A 259 1.18 -18.55 -3.49
CA LEU A 259 0.59 -17.36 -2.81
C LEU A 259 -0.02 -16.30 -3.75
N GLN A 260 -1.34 -16.28 -3.71
CA GLN A 260 -2.21 -15.41 -4.48
C GLN A 260 -2.17 -13.97 -3.93
N THR A 261 -1.77 -13.00 -4.76
CA THR A 261 -2.21 -11.61 -4.53
C THR A 261 -3.73 -11.59 -4.52
N VAL A 262 -4.35 -10.85 -3.61
CA VAL A 262 -5.81 -10.79 -3.45
C VAL A 262 -6.28 -9.34 -3.39
N ALA A 263 -7.39 -9.06 -4.07
CA ALA A 263 -8.02 -7.75 -4.10
C ALA A 263 -9.35 -7.75 -3.36
N PHE A 264 -9.59 -6.75 -2.52
CA PHE A 264 -10.89 -6.47 -1.91
C PHE A 264 -11.40 -5.11 -2.40
N VAL A 265 -12.64 -5.09 -2.89
CA VAL A 265 -13.32 -3.88 -3.37
C VAL A 265 -14.28 -3.39 -2.30
N LEU A 266 -14.17 -2.12 -1.92
CA LEU A 266 -15.03 -1.46 -0.94
C LEU A 266 -15.69 -0.23 -1.55
N GLY A 267 -16.98 -0.04 -1.28
CA GLY A 267 -17.72 1.15 -1.70
C GLY A 267 -17.35 2.38 -0.86
N ALA A 268 -16.63 3.34 -1.44
CA ALA A 268 -16.23 4.59 -0.78
C ALA A 268 -17.30 5.71 -0.94
N MET A 269 -18.56 5.34 -0.73
CA MET A 269 -19.77 6.13 -0.98
C MET A 269 -20.68 6.15 0.25
N SER A 270 -21.56 7.16 0.35
CA SER A 270 -22.43 7.33 1.53
C SER A 270 -23.64 6.39 1.56
N THR A 271 -24.18 6.05 0.39
CA THR A 271 -25.36 5.19 0.19
C THR A 271 -25.29 4.57 -1.20
N GLY A 272 -25.93 3.43 -1.39
CA GLY A 272 -26.03 2.74 -2.68
C GLY A 272 -25.51 1.30 -2.64
N ALA A 273 -25.37 0.70 -3.82
CA ALA A 273 -24.86 -0.65 -4.02
C ALA A 273 -23.63 -0.63 -4.93
N LEU A 274 -22.69 -1.53 -4.67
CA LEU A 274 -21.40 -1.60 -5.32
C LEU A 274 -21.53 -2.14 -6.76
N LYS A 275 -21.48 -1.24 -7.76
CA LYS A 275 -21.54 -1.61 -9.18
C LYS A 275 -20.14 -1.86 -9.71
N ILE A 276 -19.84 -3.10 -10.07
CA ILE A 276 -18.54 -3.54 -10.61
C ILE A 276 -18.76 -4.20 -11.97
N GLU A 277 -17.87 -3.91 -12.91
CA GLU A 277 -17.93 -4.40 -14.31
C GLU A 277 -16.94 -5.55 -14.59
N TYR A 278 -16.02 -5.82 -13.66
CA TYR A 278 -15.00 -6.88 -13.74
C TYR A 278 -15.40 -8.10 -12.90
N ASN A 279 -14.88 -9.29 -13.24
CA ASN A 279 -15.21 -10.53 -12.54
C ASN A 279 -14.79 -10.49 -11.06
N HIS A 280 -15.71 -10.83 -10.16
CA HIS A 280 -15.51 -10.81 -8.71
C HIS A 280 -16.46 -11.81 -8.02
N GLU A 281 -16.13 -12.20 -6.79
CA GLU A 281 -17.04 -12.87 -5.86
C GLU A 281 -17.58 -11.84 -4.84
N GLU A 282 -18.89 -11.83 -4.57
CA GLU A 282 -19.50 -10.90 -3.61
C GLU A 282 -19.60 -11.54 -2.20
N ILE A 283 -19.10 -10.84 -1.18
CA ILE A 283 -19.09 -11.33 0.21
C ILE A 283 -19.50 -10.25 1.22
N ALA A 284 -20.14 -10.70 2.30
CA ALA A 284 -20.33 -9.98 3.54
C ALA A 284 -19.38 -10.55 4.61
N PHE A 285 -18.99 -9.73 5.58
CA PHE A 285 -18.21 -10.19 6.75
C PHE A 285 -18.67 -9.56 8.06
N SER A 286 -19.93 -9.15 8.09
CA SER A 286 -20.61 -8.63 9.26
C SER A 286 -22.11 -8.71 9.06
N ASN A 287 -22.82 -9.18 10.09
CA ASN A 287 -24.29 -9.18 10.12
C ASN A 287 -24.87 -7.78 10.40
N TYR A 288 -24.02 -6.75 10.46
CA TYR A 288 -24.38 -5.35 10.62
C TYR A 288 -23.71 -4.52 9.51
N PRO A 289 -24.36 -3.46 8.99
CA PRO A 289 -23.74 -2.57 8.01
C PRO A 289 -22.52 -1.86 8.64
N LEU A 290 -21.40 -1.86 7.92
CA LEU A 290 -20.15 -1.22 8.33
C LEU A 290 -19.92 0.08 7.57
N SER A 291 -19.23 1.04 8.20
CA SER A 291 -18.60 2.13 7.45
C SER A 291 -17.44 1.60 6.62
N ALA A 292 -17.19 2.20 5.45
CA ALA A 292 -16.10 1.78 4.57
C ALA A 292 -14.73 1.80 5.26
N ALA A 293 -14.48 2.77 6.15
CA ALA A 293 -13.25 2.85 6.94
C ALA A 293 -13.15 1.73 8.01
N GLY A 294 -14.26 1.37 8.66
CA GLY A 294 -14.30 0.24 9.60
C GLY A 294 -14.14 -1.11 8.91
N ALA A 295 -14.65 -1.23 7.68
CA ALA A 295 -14.44 -2.37 6.79
C ALA A 295 -12.95 -2.47 6.36
N CYS A 296 -12.32 -1.36 5.97
CA CYS A 296 -10.87 -1.31 5.70
C CYS A 296 -10.05 -1.78 6.90
N PHE A 297 -10.33 -1.26 8.10
CA PHE A 297 -9.59 -1.61 9.32
C PHE A 297 -9.72 -3.09 9.69
N LYS A 298 -10.93 -3.66 9.57
CA LYS A 298 -11.15 -5.10 9.77
C LYS A 298 -10.34 -5.95 8.80
N LEU A 299 -10.28 -5.57 7.52
CA LEU A 299 -9.47 -6.28 6.53
C LEU A 299 -7.96 -6.18 6.86
N THR A 300 -7.44 -4.98 7.14
CA THR A 300 -6.00 -4.84 7.45
C THR A 300 -5.59 -5.66 8.67
N THR A 301 -6.37 -5.64 9.76
CA THR A 301 -6.06 -6.42 10.98
C THR A 301 -6.12 -7.93 10.79
N VAL A 302 -6.99 -8.45 9.93
CA VAL A 302 -7.01 -9.90 9.62
C VAL A 302 -5.81 -10.28 8.77
N PHE A 303 -5.44 -9.46 7.79
CA PHE A 303 -4.26 -9.69 6.95
C PHE A 303 -2.94 -9.53 7.71
N GLU A 304 -2.88 -8.61 8.67
CA GLU A 304 -1.78 -8.47 9.63
C GLU A 304 -1.58 -9.76 10.43
N LYS A 305 -2.66 -10.31 11.01
CA LYS A 305 -2.62 -11.61 11.68
C LYS A 305 -2.21 -12.74 10.73
N GLN A 306 -2.78 -12.80 9.52
CA GLN A 306 -2.48 -13.86 8.55
C GLN A 306 -1.00 -13.86 8.13
N TRP A 307 -0.36 -12.69 8.06
CA TRP A 307 1.02 -12.53 7.61
C TRP A 307 2.03 -12.29 8.75
N GLY A 308 1.63 -12.52 10.01
CA GLY A 308 2.53 -12.45 11.17
C GLY A 308 3.03 -11.05 11.53
N ILE A 309 2.27 -10.01 11.15
CA ILE A 309 2.59 -8.59 11.37
C ILE A 309 1.91 -8.12 12.67
N LEU A 310 2.68 -7.49 13.56
CA LEU A 310 2.21 -6.71 14.72
C LEU A 310 2.99 -5.38 14.80
#